data_AF-A0A1N7F3M0-F1
#
_entry.id   AF-A0A1N7F3M0-F1
#
_cell.length_a   1.000
_cell.length_b   1.000
_cell.length_c   1.000
_cell.angle_alpha   90.00
_cell.angle_beta   90.00
_cell.angle_gamma   90.00
#
_symmetry.space_group_name_H-M   'P 1'
#
loop_
_entity.id
_entity.type
_entity.pdbx_description
1 polymer ?
#
loop_
_entity_poly.entity_id
_entity_poly.type
_entity_poly.pdbx_seq_one_letter_code
_entity_poly.pdbx_strand_id
1 'polypeptide(L)'
;MRSYSEEYFVGEIFDNLAGVLDENRARHLGAFKDALRTSPSRFFTFEYVCAEVKGELDETEVKQLLKQMFEIGGIGIRNGSYTDFVYRRVGGAGFTTRHGFMLHDALTRAWNRPWK
;
A
#
# COMPACT_ATOMS: atom_id res chain seq x y z
N MET A 1 24.41 -5.37 2.45
CA MET A 1 23.43 -6.28 3.08
C MET A 1 22.08 -5.62 3.35
N ARG A 2 22.03 -4.45 4.00
CA ARG A 2 20.77 -3.77 4.32
C ARG A 2 19.88 -3.42 3.10
N SER A 3 20.45 -2.83 2.04
CA SER A 3 19.73 -2.52 0.79
C SER A 3 19.09 -3.77 0.16
N TYR A 4 19.81 -4.89 0.16
CA TYR A 4 19.33 -6.15 -0.42
C TYR A 4 18.13 -6.71 0.35
N SER A 5 18.15 -6.66 1.68
CA SER A 5 17.02 -7.10 2.51
C SER A 5 15.81 -6.17 2.38
N GLU A 6 16.03 -4.87 2.24
CA GLU A 6 14.96 -3.88 2.03
C GLU A 6 14.34 -4.01 0.62
N GLU A 7 15.15 -4.20 -0.42
CA GLU A 7 14.69 -4.48 -1.79
C GLU A 7 13.95 -5.81 -1.89
N TYR A 8 14.44 -6.86 -1.24
CA TYR A 8 13.79 -8.17 -1.20
C TYR A 8 12.43 -8.10 -0.50
N PHE A 9 12.34 -7.38 0.62
CA PHE A 9 11.08 -7.18 1.34
C PHE A 9 10.04 -6.41 0.51
N VAL A 10 10.46 -5.36 -0.19
CA VAL A 10 9.59 -4.66 -1.15
C VAL A 10 9.17 -5.61 -2.28
N GLY A 11 10.12 -6.35 -2.86
CA GLY A 11 9.86 -7.36 -3.89
C GLY A 11 8.77 -8.33 -3.46
N GLU A 12 8.94 -8.99 -2.32
CA GLU A 12 7.97 -9.95 -1.80
C GLU A 12 6.59 -9.33 -1.53
N ILE A 13 6.53 -8.10 -1.01
CA ILE A 13 5.25 -7.40 -0.80
C ILE A 13 4.49 -7.24 -2.12
N PHE A 14 5.19 -6.82 -3.19
CA PHE A 14 4.55 -6.59 -4.49
C PHE A 14 4.32 -7.89 -5.28
N ASP A 15 5.14 -8.92 -5.08
CA ASP A 15 4.92 -10.25 -5.63
C ASP A 15 3.65 -10.88 -5.03
N ASN A 16 3.39 -10.66 -3.73
CA ASN A 16 2.13 -11.06 -3.10
C ASN A 16 0.90 -10.33 -3.68
N LEU A 17 1.07 -9.18 -4.33
CA LEU A 17 -0.02 -8.49 -5.03
C LEU A 17 -0.29 -9.05 -6.43
N ALA A 18 0.68 -9.73 -7.04
CA ALA A 18 0.54 -10.31 -8.38
C ALA A 18 -0.61 -11.30 -8.50
N GLY A 19 -0.92 -12.01 -7.42
CA GLY A 19 -2.04 -12.98 -7.35
C GLY A 19 -3.38 -12.39 -6.90
N VAL A 20 -3.48 -11.09 -6.66
CA VAL A 20 -4.73 -10.44 -6.20
C VAL A 20 -5.64 -10.06 -7.36
N LEU A 21 -5.04 -9.63 -8.47
CA LEU A 21 -5.76 -9.25 -9.68
C LEU A 21 -5.81 -10.42 -10.67
N ASP A 22 -6.77 -10.38 -11.58
CA ASP A 22 -6.82 -11.30 -12.71
C ASP A 22 -5.53 -11.19 -13.55
N GLU A 23 -5.10 -12.31 -14.16
CA GLU A 23 -3.83 -12.41 -14.91
C GLU A 23 -3.67 -11.31 -15.98
N ASN A 24 -4.78 -10.92 -16.62
CA ASN A 24 -4.80 -9.87 -17.64
C ASN A 24 -4.59 -8.45 -17.08
N ARG A 25 -4.74 -8.28 -15.76
CA ARG A 25 -4.64 -6.99 -15.06
C ARG A 25 -3.36 -6.85 -14.25
N ALA A 26 -2.59 -7.94 -14.06
CA ALA A 26 -1.32 -7.94 -13.33
C ALA A 26 -0.30 -6.91 -13.86
N ARG A 27 -0.35 -6.56 -15.15
CA ARG A 27 0.50 -5.50 -15.74
C ARG A 27 0.23 -4.11 -15.16
N HIS A 28 -0.97 -3.85 -14.66
CA HIS A 28 -1.37 -2.57 -14.06
C HIS A 28 -0.90 -2.42 -12.60
N LEU A 29 -0.32 -3.46 -11.99
CA LEU A 29 0.30 -3.36 -10.66
C LEU A 29 1.46 -2.38 -10.62
N GLY A 30 2.15 -2.17 -11.75
CA GLY A 30 3.16 -1.13 -11.90
C GLY A 30 2.61 0.25 -11.60
N ALA A 31 1.43 0.58 -12.12
CA ALA A 31 0.78 1.87 -11.89
C ALA A 31 0.41 2.06 -10.41
N PHE A 32 -0.11 1.01 -9.75
CA PHE A 32 -0.41 1.05 -8.31
C PHE A 32 0.86 1.26 -7.47
N LYS A 33 1.92 0.51 -7.76
CA LYS A 33 3.22 0.66 -7.08
C LYS A 33 3.79 2.05 -7.27
N ASP A 34 3.71 2.59 -8.48
CA ASP A 34 4.17 3.93 -8.79
C ASP A 34 3.37 4.99 -8.04
N ALA A 35 2.04 4.92 -8.03
CA ALA A 35 1.19 5.82 -7.26
C ALA A 35 1.57 5.86 -5.77
N LEU A 36 1.81 4.69 -5.15
CA LEU A 36 2.29 4.64 -3.76
C LEU A 36 3.70 5.23 -3.59
N ARG A 37 4.60 4.96 -4.53
CA ARG A 37 5.99 5.45 -4.51
C ARG A 37 6.11 6.95 -4.77
N THR A 38 5.21 7.53 -5.56
CA THR A 38 5.18 8.96 -5.92
C THR A 38 4.28 9.79 -5.02
N SER A 39 3.56 9.16 -4.08
CA SER A 39 2.78 9.88 -3.07
C SER A 39 3.58 11.01 -2.43
N PRO A 40 3.00 12.20 -2.22
CA PRO A 40 3.69 13.31 -1.57
C PRO A 40 3.98 13.05 -0.08
N SER A 41 3.33 12.04 0.52
CA SER A 41 3.47 11.68 1.93
C SER A 41 3.31 10.18 2.17
N ARG A 42 3.78 9.69 3.32
CA ARG A 42 3.46 8.34 3.82
C ARG A 42 2.01 8.14 4.13
N PHE A 43 1.27 9.24 4.24
CA PHE A 43 -0.16 9.24 4.44
C PHE A 43 -0.87 9.53 3.14
N PHE A 44 -1.85 8.72 2.80
CA PHE A 44 -2.62 8.83 1.57
C PHE A 44 -4.04 8.31 1.79
N THR A 45 -4.95 8.60 0.86
CA THR A 45 -6.35 8.15 0.94
C THR A 45 -6.69 7.21 -0.21
N PHE A 46 -7.83 6.53 -0.10
CA PHE A 46 -8.35 5.69 -1.18
C PHE A 46 -8.58 6.51 -2.46
N GLU A 47 -9.20 7.69 -2.32
CA GLU A 47 -9.53 8.59 -3.42
C GLU A 47 -8.27 9.09 -4.14
N TYR A 48 -7.20 9.36 -3.39
CA TYR A 48 -5.91 9.72 -3.97
C TYR A 48 -5.39 8.62 -4.89
N VAL A 49 -5.35 7.37 -4.41
CA VAL A 49 -4.83 6.25 -5.22
C VAL A 49 -5.70 6.03 -6.45
N CYS A 50 -7.02 6.03 -6.30
CA CYS A 50 -7.95 5.91 -7.43
C CYS A 50 -7.75 7.02 -8.48
N ALA A 51 -7.43 8.24 -8.06
CA ALA A 51 -7.14 9.33 -8.98
C ALA A 51 -5.83 9.11 -9.76
N GLU A 52 -4.77 8.65 -9.08
CA GLU A 52 -3.45 8.43 -9.70
C GLU A 52 -3.44 7.26 -10.69
N VAL A 53 -4.24 6.22 -10.44
CA VAL A 53 -4.30 5.02 -11.30
C VAL A 53 -5.48 5.04 -12.28
N LYS A 54 -6.16 6.19 -12.42
CA LYS A 54 -7.36 6.31 -13.23
C LYS A 54 -7.11 5.89 -14.68
N GLY A 55 -7.88 4.92 -15.15
CA GLY A 55 -7.77 4.35 -16.50
C GLY A 55 -6.90 3.09 -16.56
N GLU A 56 -6.10 2.83 -15.52
CA GLU A 56 -5.31 1.60 -15.38
C GLU A 56 -6.03 0.61 -14.47
N LEU A 57 -6.52 1.06 -13.30
CA LEU A 57 -7.24 0.26 -12.31
C LEU A 57 -8.60 0.89 -11.98
N ASP A 58 -9.57 0.04 -11.67
CA ASP A 58 -10.87 0.47 -11.14
C ASP A 58 -10.86 0.53 -9.59
N GLU A 59 -11.91 1.11 -9.02
CA GLU A 59 -12.03 1.27 -7.56
C GLU A 59 -12.06 -0.08 -6.81
N THR A 60 -12.63 -1.12 -7.41
CA THR A 60 -12.71 -2.45 -6.79
C THR A 60 -11.33 -3.08 -6.70
N GLU A 61 -10.55 -2.98 -7.76
CA GLU A 61 -9.18 -3.48 -7.82
C GLU A 61 -8.26 -2.72 -6.86
N VAL A 62 -8.34 -1.38 -6.85
CA VAL A 62 -7.59 -0.56 -5.89
C VAL A 62 -7.93 -0.96 -4.46
N LYS A 63 -9.21 -1.21 -4.18
CA LYS A 63 -9.65 -1.68 -2.86
C LYS A 63 -9.09 -3.06 -2.52
N GLN A 64 -9.08 -4.00 -3.47
CA GLN A 64 -8.50 -5.34 -3.28
C GLN A 64 -7.00 -5.26 -2.99
N LEU A 65 -6.26 -4.46 -3.75
CA LEU A 65 -4.82 -4.26 -3.57
C LEU A 65 -4.50 -3.62 -2.23
N LEU A 66 -5.21 -2.57 -1.84
CA LEU A 66 -5.03 -1.94 -0.53
C LEU A 66 -5.40 -2.88 0.62
N LYS A 67 -6.43 -3.71 0.43
CA LYS A 67 -6.78 -4.74 1.41
C LYS A 67 -5.65 -5.75 1.57
N GLN A 68 -5.10 -6.27 0.47
CA GLN A 68 -3.96 -7.19 0.53
C GLN A 68 -2.74 -6.52 1.18
N MET A 69 -2.43 -5.29 0.81
CA MET A 69 -1.35 -4.50 1.43
C MET A 69 -1.52 -4.35 2.94
N PHE A 70 -2.76 -4.21 3.41
CA PHE A 70 -3.06 -4.17 4.84
C PHE A 70 -2.85 -5.54 5.48
N GLU A 71 -3.35 -6.61 4.86
CA GLU A 71 -3.27 -7.98 5.38
C GLU A 71 -1.82 -8.50 5.48
N ILE A 72 -0.93 -8.10 4.57
CA ILE A 72 0.50 -8.41 4.62
C ILE A 72 1.30 -7.41 5.48
N GLY A 73 0.64 -6.41 6.06
CA GLY A 73 1.27 -5.42 6.94
C GLY A 73 2.08 -4.33 6.25
N GLY A 74 1.96 -4.19 4.92
CA GLY A 74 2.59 -3.13 4.14
C GLY A 74 1.98 -1.74 4.38
N ILE A 75 0.72 -1.68 4.79
CA ILE A 75 0.04 -0.43 5.19
C ILE A 75 -0.72 -0.59 6.51
N GLY A 76 -0.92 0.54 7.20
CA GLY A 76 -1.82 0.66 8.34
C GLY A 76 -3.01 1.57 8.03
N ILE A 77 -4.11 1.37 8.75
CA ILE A 77 -5.30 2.24 8.71
C ILE A 77 -5.11 3.36 9.73
N ARG A 78 -5.20 4.61 9.27
CA ARG A 78 -5.06 5.80 10.11
C ARG A 78 -6.42 6.35 10.51
N ASN A 79 -6.79 6.16 11.78
CA ASN A 79 -7.99 6.73 12.38
C ASN A 79 -7.62 7.91 13.29
N GLY A 80 -7.57 9.11 12.71
CA GLY A 80 -7.16 10.33 13.41
C GLY A 80 -5.68 10.28 13.86
N SER A 81 -5.48 10.11 15.18
CA SER A 81 -4.16 10.08 15.83
C SER A 81 -3.53 8.68 15.89
N TYR A 82 -4.31 7.62 15.66
CA TYR A 82 -3.82 6.24 15.75
C TYR A 82 -3.66 5.63 14.35
N THR A 83 -2.70 4.70 14.24
CA THR A 83 -2.53 3.88 13.04
C THR A 83 -2.55 2.41 13.44
N ASP A 84 -3.56 1.69 12.95
CA ASP A 84 -3.74 0.27 13.16
C ASP A 84 -3.09 -0.50 12.00
N PHE A 85 -2.06 -1.29 12.30
CA PHE A 85 -1.52 -2.27 11.36
C PHE A 85 -2.11 -3.64 11.69
N VAL A 86 -2.21 -4.55 10.72
CA VAL A 86 -2.81 -5.89 10.93
C VAL A 86 -2.18 -6.67 12.10
N TYR A 87 -0.87 -6.51 12.32
CA TYR A 87 -0.11 -7.16 13.39
C TYR A 87 -0.16 -6.40 14.73
N ARG A 88 -0.68 -5.17 14.74
CA ARG A 88 -0.89 -4.33 15.93
C ARG A 88 -2.39 -4.10 16.09
N ARG A 89 -3.10 -5.06 16.69
CA ARG A 89 -4.53 -4.93 17.04
C ARG A 89 -4.72 -3.97 18.22
N VAL A 90 -4.48 -2.68 18.03
CA VAL A 90 -4.68 -1.67 19.09
C VAL A 90 -6.14 -1.22 19.12
N GLY A 91 -6.81 -1.10 17.97
CA GLY A 91 -8.21 -0.63 17.89
C GLY A 91 -9.28 -1.66 17.49
N GLY A 92 -8.91 -2.90 17.12
CA GLY A 92 -9.87 -3.88 16.57
C GLY A 92 -10.50 -3.46 15.23
N ALA A 93 -10.03 -2.38 14.62
CA ALA A 93 -10.51 -1.88 13.34
C ALA A 93 -10.02 -2.79 12.20
N GLY A 94 -10.95 -3.30 11.42
CA GLY A 94 -10.66 -4.01 10.17
C GLY A 94 -10.29 -3.04 9.04
N PHE A 95 -9.94 -3.60 7.88
CA PHE A 95 -9.69 -2.82 6.67
C PHE A 95 -10.92 -1.97 6.31
N THR A 96 -10.70 -0.69 6.02
CA THR A 96 -11.74 0.25 5.56
C THR A 96 -11.14 1.31 4.66
N THR A 97 -11.88 1.70 3.62
CA THR A 97 -11.48 2.77 2.69
C THR A 97 -11.90 4.16 3.15
N ARG A 98 -12.68 4.27 4.24
CA ARG A 98 -13.17 5.56 4.78
C ARG A 98 -12.11 6.34 5.55
N HIS A 99 -11.01 5.69 5.91
CA HIS A 99 -9.92 6.28 6.67
C HIS A 99 -8.70 6.46 5.79
N GLY A 100 -7.77 7.31 6.22
CA GLY A 100 -6.48 7.41 5.57
C GLY A 100 -5.66 6.14 5.79
N PHE A 101 -4.66 5.94 4.95
CA PHE A 101 -3.69 4.87 5.05
C PHE A 101 -2.32 5.44 5.42
N MET A 102 -1.47 4.61 6.01
CA MET A 102 -0.07 4.91 6.27
C MET A 102 0.79 3.80 5.69
N LEU A 103 1.75 4.15 4.83
CA LEU A 103 2.78 3.22 4.38
C LEU A 103 3.67 2.80 5.56
N HIS A 104 3.97 1.51 5.65
CA HIS A 104 4.89 0.99 6.66
C HIS A 104 6.29 1.60 6.48
N ASP A 105 6.97 1.90 7.59
CA ASP A 105 8.28 2.58 7.58
C ASP A 105 9.36 1.80 6.81
N ALA A 106 9.24 0.47 6.70
CA ALA A 106 10.16 -0.32 5.88
C ALA A 106 10.01 -0.02 4.37
N LEU A 107 8.78 0.17 3.88
CA LEU A 107 8.52 0.51 2.48
C LEU A 107 9.01 1.93 2.16
N THR A 108 8.78 2.88 3.06
CA THR A 108 9.23 4.27 2.87
C THR A 108 10.75 4.37 2.83
N ARG A 109 11.44 3.63 3.70
CA ARG A 109 12.92 3.53 3.71
C ARG A 109 13.47 2.85 2.47
N ALA A 110 12.87 1.73 2.05
CA ALA A 110 13.32 0.99 0.88
C ALA A 110 13.20 1.81 -0.43
N TRP A 111 12.21 2.70 -0.53
CA TRP A 111 12.10 3.63 -1.65
C TRP A 111 12.98 4.89 -1.53
N ASN A 112 13.82 4.97 -0.48
CA ASN A 112 14.71 6.10 -0.20
C ASN A 112 14.00 7.46 -0.28
N ARG A 113 12.71 7.50 0.12
CA ARG A 113 11.90 8.70 0.13
C ARG A 113 12.04 9.36 1.51
N PRO A 114 12.62 10.57 1.61
CA PRO A 114 12.69 11.30 2.86
C PRO A 114 11.35 12.01 3.09
N TRP A 115 10.29 11.23 3.32
CA TRP A 115 9.03 11.78 3.79
C TRP A 115 9.23 12.13 5.27
N LYS A 116 9.52 13.41 5.54
CA LYS A 116 9.66 13.96 6.89
C LYS A 116 8.33 13.94 7.63
#